data_AF-A0A3B4AWC3-F1
#
_entry.id   AF-A0A3B4AWC3-F1
#
_cell.length_a   1.000
_cell.length_b   1.000
_cell.length_c   1.000
_cell.angle_alpha   90.00
_cell.angle_beta   90.00
_cell.angle_gamma   90.00
#
_symmetry.space_group_name_H-M   'P 1'
#
loop_
_entity.id
_entity.type
_entity.pdbx_description
1 polymer ?
#
loop_
_entity_poly.entity_id
_entity_poly.type
_entity_poly.pdbx_seq_one_letter_code
_entity_poly.pdbx_strand_id
1 'polypeptide(L)'
;MLFCHSQPESFHQHSASYIREALAPFLKNEEARLMAESSGSRKVPFQYILCAATSPAVKQTEETLTYLNQGQSYEIRMLNRKLVEYSDISTKYVKSIVRVVFHDRRLQYMEHQQLEGWRWSRPGDRILDIDIPLSVGILEPHSHPLHLNTIEFLWDPAKNASVFIQVNCISTEFTPRKHGGEKGVPFRIQVDTFTTNEQGEYIEPVQSASCQIKVFKPKGADRKLKTDREKIHKKDPQDREKYQLSHETTVLKECSPWPDAVNLPNQSSSSIPPSPGYQSPPTSCSFTEGSCSPDQPTDLLVAGCSDHLLATSSPQDTQQWLLQHRFTPFSRLFSSFSGADLLRMSREDLIQICGPADGIRLFNTMKGRMIVPRLTIYVCQQQSRNPAALKAVGGDSEYRILAGLNVVSP
;
A
#
# COMPACT_ATOMS: atom_id res chain seq x y z
N MET A 1 34.05 51.61 -26.05
CA MET A 1 32.93 50.70 -26.36
C MET A 1 32.96 49.56 -25.35
N LEU A 2 32.09 49.63 -24.36
CA LEU A 2 31.85 48.62 -23.32
C LEU A 2 30.34 48.58 -23.13
N PHE A 3 29.69 47.42 -23.30
CA PHE A 3 28.29 47.21 -22.96
C PHE A 3 28.16 45.97 -22.06
N CYS A 4 27.43 46.16 -20.96
CA CYS A 4 27.15 45.20 -19.91
C CYS A 4 26.30 44.00 -20.40
N HIS A 5 26.54 42.83 -19.80
CA HIS A 5 25.63 41.68 -19.83
C HIS A 5 24.59 41.80 -18.71
N SER A 6 23.31 41.60 -19.04
CA SER A 6 22.22 41.35 -18.10
C SER A 6 21.79 39.88 -18.19
N GLN A 7 21.65 39.22 -17.03
CA GLN A 7 21.20 37.83 -16.87
C GLN A 7 19.73 37.61 -17.32
N PRO A 8 19.33 36.36 -17.66
CA PRO A 8 17.94 36.02 -17.97
C PRO A 8 17.10 35.75 -16.71
N GLU A 9 15.83 36.15 -16.77
CA GLU A 9 14.81 36.04 -15.71
C GLU A 9 14.36 34.59 -15.44
N SER A 10 13.93 34.36 -14.20
CA SER A 10 13.42 33.10 -13.66
C SER A 10 11.97 32.81 -14.07
N PHE A 11 11.73 31.66 -14.70
CA PHE A 11 10.39 31.11 -14.90
C PHE A 11 9.77 30.68 -13.57
N HIS A 12 8.75 31.41 -13.10
CA HIS A 12 7.94 31.04 -11.93
C HIS A 12 6.83 30.04 -12.26
N GLN A 13 6.60 29.18 -11.27
CA GLN A 13 5.78 27.97 -11.19
C GLN A 13 4.30 28.32 -10.95
N HIS A 14 3.43 28.22 -11.97
CA HIS A 14 1.99 28.52 -11.86
C HIS A 14 1.03 27.42 -12.37
N SER A 15 1.50 26.20 -12.67
CA SER A 15 0.67 25.20 -13.37
C SER A 15 -0.37 24.46 -12.51
N ALA A 16 -0.17 24.31 -11.20
CA ALA A 16 -1.04 23.47 -10.36
C ALA A 16 -2.41 24.10 -10.03
N SER A 17 -2.48 25.42 -9.93
CA SER A 17 -3.71 26.15 -9.59
C SER A 17 -4.77 26.08 -10.70
N TYR A 18 -4.34 26.11 -11.96
CA TYR A 18 -5.24 26.18 -13.11
C TYR A 18 -5.99 24.86 -13.35
N ILE A 19 -5.33 23.73 -13.06
CA ILE A 19 -5.93 22.39 -13.18
C ILE A 19 -7.06 22.21 -12.15
N ARG A 20 -6.90 22.79 -10.94
CA ARG A 20 -7.87 22.72 -9.84
C ARG A 20 -9.21 23.39 -10.16
N GLU A 21 -9.19 24.54 -10.83
CA GLU A 21 -10.41 25.26 -11.21
C GLU A 21 -11.09 24.65 -12.44
N ALA A 22 -10.33 24.04 -13.34
CA ALA A 22 -10.86 23.46 -14.58
C ALA A 22 -11.69 22.17 -14.36
N LEU A 23 -11.40 21.38 -13.32
CA LEU A 23 -12.05 20.08 -13.08
C LEU A 23 -13.32 20.15 -12.20
N ALA A 24 -13.46 21.18 -11.36
CA ALA A 24 -14.58 21.32 -10.43
C ALA A 24 -15.98 21.38 -11.10
N PRO A 25 -16.17 22.04 -12.26
CA PRO A 25 -17.45 22.03 -12.97
C PRO A 25 -17.76 20.67 -13.63
N PHE A 26 -16.72 19.93 -14.02
CA PHE A 26 -16.86 18.64 -14.70
C PHE A 26 -17.38 17.56 -13.74
N LEU A 27 -16.86 17.55 -12.50
CA LEU A 27 -17.33 16.66 -11.43
C LEU A 27 -18.83 16.81 -11.17
N LYS A 28 -19.33 18.05 -11.06
CA LYS A 28 -20.76 18.34 -10.81
C LYS A 28 -21.69 17.89 -11.93
N ASN A 29 -21.26 17.95 -13.19
CA ASN A 29 -22.13 17.63 -14.33
C ASN A 29 -22.26 16.10 -14.54
N GLU A 30 -21.20 15.34 -14.24
CA GLU A 30 -21.22 13.89 -14.37
C GLU A 30 -21.98 13.20 -13.22
N GLU A 31 -21.89 13.76 -12.01
CA GLU A 31 -22.71 13.37 -10.84
C GLU A 31 -24.22 13.39 -11.16
N ALA A 32 -24.70 14.43 -11.86
CA ALA A 32 -26.11 14.58 -12.22
C ALA A 32 -26.59 13.50 -13.22
N ARG A 33 -25.72 13.08 -14.16
CA ARG A 33 -26.05 12.05 -15.16
C ARG A 33 -26.12 10.66 -14.55
N LEU A 34 -25.20 10.33 -13.64
CA LEU A 34 -25.09 9.01 -13.03
C LEU A 34 -26.15 8.72 -11.95
N MET A 35 -26.72 9.78 -11.35
CA MET A 35 -27.86 9.68 -10.42
C MET A 35 -29.17 9.28 -11.12
N ALA A 36 -29.30 9.54 -12.42
CA ALA A 36 -30.49 9.20 -13.20
C ALA A 36 -30.60 7.71 -13.57
N GLU A 37 -29.50 6.96 -13.55
CA GLU A 37 -29.43 5.57 -14.07
C GLU A 37 -29.61 4.46 -13.01
N SER A 38 -29.74 4.78 -11.72
CA SER A 38 -29.62 3.79 -10.60
C SER A 38 -30.89 3.60 -9.75
N SER A 39 -32.06 3.49 -10.37
CA SER A 39 -33.37 3.53 -9.68
C SER A 39 -33.86 2.22 -9.02
N GLY A 40 -33.09 1.11 -8.96
CA GLY A 40 -33.66 -0.21 -8.62
C GLY A 40 -32.93 -1.20 -7.69
N SER A 41 -31.71 -0.95 -7.21
CA SER A 41 -30.98 -1.91 -6.34
C SER A 41 -30.74 -1.36 -4.93
N ARG A 42 -30.46 -2.25 -3.95
CA ARG A 42 -29.99 -1.85 -2.60
C ARG A 42 -28.89 -0.81 -2.78
N LYS A 43 -29.17 0.42 -2.36
CA LYS A 43 -28.36 1.57 -2.74
C LYS A 43 -27.14 1.65 -1.82
N VAL A 44 -26.00 1.24 -2.35
CA VAL A 44 -24.67 1.31 -1.73
C VAL A 44 -24.31 2.77 -1.40
N PRO A 45 -23.73 3.09 -0.22
CA PRO A 45 -23.48 4.47 0.21
C PRO A 45 -22.52 5.23 -0.71
N PHE A 46 -21.53 4.54 -1.25
CA PHE A 46 -20.50 5.12 -2.10
C PHE A 46 -20.52 4.55 -3.52
N GLN A 47 -20.10 5.36 -4.48
CA GLN A 47 -19.79 4.94 -5.84
C GLN A 47 -18.32 5.23 -6.12
N TYR A 48 -17.61 4.24 -6.64
CA TYR A 48 -16.25 4.40 -7.10
C TYR A 48 -16.20 4.31 -8.62
N ILE A 49 -15.54 5.26 -9.25
CA ILE A 49 -15.44 5.34 -10.71
C ILE A 49 -13.97 5.48 -11.09
N LEU A 50 -13.43 4.46 -11.75
CA LEU A 50 -12.14 4.52 -12.39
C LEU A 50 -12.29 5.23 -13.74
N CYS A 51 -11.65 6.39 -13.92
CA CYS A 51 -11.67 7.16 -15.16
C CYS A 51 -10.73 6.54 -16.21
N ALA A 52 -11.08 5.33 -16.64
CA ALA A 52 -10.42 4.61 -17.72
C ALA A 52 -11.44 3.79 -18.51
N ALA A 53 -11.19 3.67 -19.82
CA ALA A 53 -12.16 3.11 -20.74
C ALA A 53 -12.30 1.58 -20.63
N THR A 54 -13.54 1.09 -20.64
CA THR A 54 -13.84 -0.34 -20.67
C THR A 54 -13.58 -0.93 -22.05
N SER A 55 -13.14 -2.18 -22.08
CA SER A 55 -12.89 -2.91 -23.33
C SER A 55 -14.21 -3.26 -24.05
N PRO A 56 -14.35 -2.96 -25.35
CA PRO A 56 -15.49 -3.41 -26.15
C PRO A 56 -15.43 -4.91 -26.47
N ALA A 57 -14.31 -5.59 -26.20
CA ALA A 57 -14.11 -7.00 -26.56
C ALA A 57 -14.59 -7.99 -25.48
N VAL A 58 -15.30 -7.52 -24.46
CA VAL A 58 -15.86 -8.33 -23.38
C VAL A 58 -17.30 -8.71 -23.73
N LYS A 59 -17.69 -9.97 -23.46
CA LYS A 59 -19.08 -10.42 -23.69
C LYS A 59 -20.04 -9.83 -22.66
N GLN A 60 -21.32 -9.68 -23.00
CA GLN A 60 -22.33 -9.16 -22.05
C GLN A 60 -22.48 -10.02 -20.79
N THR A 61 -22.22 -11.33 -20.88
CA THR A 61 -22.28 -12.27 -19.76
C THR A 61 -21.07 -12.20 -18.83
N GLU A 62 -20.02 -11.49 -19.24
CA GLU A 62 -18.75 -11.39 -18.50
C GLU A 62 -18.68 -10.04 -17.77
N GLU A 63 -17.82 -9.96 -16.75
CA GLU A 63 -17.57 -8.69 -16.08
C GLU A 63 -16.76 -7.73 -16.97
N THR A 64 -17.07 -6.44 -16.91
CA THR A 64 -16.31 -5.38 -17.59
C THR A 64 -14.82 -5.48 -17.29
N LEU A 65 -13.99 -5.29 -18.32
CA LEU A 65 -12.53 -5.29 -18.20
C LEU A 65 -11.96 -3.96 -18.70
N THR A 66 -11.07 -3.36 -17.92
CA THR A 66 -10.50 -2.04 -18.20
C THR A 66 -9.01 -2.15 -18.47
N TYR A 67 -8.51 -1.40 -19.46
CA TYR A 67 -7.11 -1.46 -19.86
C TYR A 67 -6.34 -0.27 -19.33
N LEU A 68 -5.28 -0.55 -18.57
CA LEU A 68 -4.39 0.46 -17.99
C LEU A 68 -2.98 0.34 -18.57
N ASN A 69 -2.26 1.44 -18.63
CA ASN A 69 -0.85 1.49 -18.96
C ASN A 69 0.01 1.52 -17.69
N GLN A 70 1.09 0.75 -17.70
CA GLN A 70 2.07 0.70 -16.62
C GLN A 70 2.58 2.09 -16.26
N GLY A 71 2.53 2.46 -14.98
CA GLY A 71 3.05 3.72 -14.45
C GLY A 71 2.31 4.98 -14.89
N GLN A 72 1.21 4.86 -15.64
CA GLN A 72 0.34 6.00 -15.95
C GLN A 72 -0.63 6.25 -14.79
N SER A 73 -0.83 7.52 -14.44
CA SER A 73 -1.79 7.93 -13.41
C SER A 73 -3.22 7.82 -13.93
N TYR A 74 -4.07 7.11 -13.20
CA TYR A 74 -5.50 6.99 -13.46
C TYR A 74 -6.30 7.46 -12.25
N GLU A 75 -7.34 8.24 -12.52
CA GLU A 75 -8.23 8.77 -11.49
C GLU A 75 -9.23 7.71 -11.02
N ILE A 76 -9.39 7.59 -9.70
CA ILE A 76 -10.54 6.92 -9.06
C ILE A 76 -11.31 7.98 -8.28
N ARG A 77 -12.53 8.26 -8.73
CA ARG A 77 -13.46 9.16 -8.03
C ARG A 77 -14.27 8.39 -7.01
N MET A 78 -14.38 8.95 -5.81
CA MET A 78 -15.22 8.45 -4.72
C MET A 78 -16.37 9.44 -4.51
N LEU A 79 -17.57 8.98 -4.85
CA LEU A 79 -18.78 9.78 -4.83
C LEU A 79 -19.73 9.25 -3.77
N ASN A 80 -20.32 10.14 -2.99
CA ASN A 80 -21.39 9.81 -2.06
C ASN A 80 -22.75 9.88 -2.78
N ARG A 81 -23.46 8.74 -2.87
CA ARG A 81 -24.78 8.68 -3.53
C ARG A 81 -25.95 9.08 -2.63
N LYS A 82 -25.75 9.25 -1.31
CA LYS A 82 -26.82 9.51 -0.35
C LYS A 82 -26.37 10.43 0.78
N LEU A 83 -26.64 11.73 0.63
CA LEU A 83 -26.48 12.69 1.72
C LEU A 83 -27.54 12.55 2.83
N VAL A 84 -28.65 11.82 2.59
CA VAL A 84 -29.87 11.89 3.42
C VAL A 84 -30.11 10.69 4.36
N GLU A 85 -29.62 9.48 4.05
CA GLU A 85 -29.85 8.28 4.91
C GLU A 85 -28.63 7.85 5.76
N TYR A 86 -27.45 8.43 5.51
CA TYR A 86 -26.21 8.15 6.26
C TYR A 86 -25.64 9.43 6.89
N SER A 87 -26.50 10.22 7.53
CA SER A 87 -26.13 11.49 8.18
C SER A 87 -24.92 11.34 9.10
N ASP A 88 -24.83 10.20 9.81
CA ASP A 88 -23.77 9.96 10.79
C ASP A 88 -22.40 9.72 10.13
N ILE A 89 -22.36 9.06 8.96
CA ILE A 89 -21.12 8.83 8.19
C ILE A 89 -20.71 10.12 7.46
N SER A 90 -21.68 10.90 6.97
CA SER A 90 -21.41 12.12 6.19
C SER A 90 -20.64 13.21 6.96
N THR A 91 -20.63 13.16 8.29
CA THR A 91 -19.98 14.16 9.15
C THR A 91 -18.56 13.78 9.57
N LYS A 92 -18.14 12.54 9.29
CA LYS A 92 -16.83 12.01 9.68
C LYS A 92 -16.03 11.62 8.44
N TYR A 93 -14.72 11.73 8.53
CA TYR A 93 -13.83 11.13 7.55
C TYR A 93 -14.04 9.62 7.51
N VAL A 94 -13.80 9.01 6.36
CA VAL A 94 -13.75 7.56 6.20
C VAL A 94 -12.38 7.16 5.67
N LYS A 95 -11.93 5.96 6.01
CA LYS A 95 -10.68 5.39 5.50
C LYS A 95 -10.98 4.51 4.30
N SER A 96 -10.31 4.73 3.18
CA SER A 96 -10.32 3.81 2.05
C SER A 96 -8.97 3.15 1.88
N ILE A 97 -8.99 1.85 1.61
CA ILE A 97 -7.83 1.05 1.26
C ILE A 97 -8.02 0.56 -0.17
N VAL A 98 -7.09 0.92 -1.06
CA VAL A 98 -7.10 0.48 -2.46
C VAL A 98 -6.04 -0.58 -2.65
N ARG A 99 -6.42 -1.69 -3.30
CA ARG A 99 -5.56 -2.85 -3.54
C ARG A 99 -5.58 -3.26 -5.00
N VAL A 100 -4.42 -3.66 -5.52
CA VAL A 100 -4.31 -4.43 -6.77
C VAL A 100 -4.12 -5.90 -6.39
N VAL A 101 -5.13 -6.73 -6.67
CA VAL A 101 -5.14 -8.17 -6.33
C VAL A 101 -5.30 -9.01 -7.58
N PHE A 102 -4.90 -10.27 -7.55
CA PHE A 102 -5.15 -11.19 -8.66
C PHE A 102 -6.64 -11.47 -8.81
N HIS A 103 -7.16 -11.51 -10.04
CA HIS A 103 -8.53 -11.99 -10.27
C HIS A 103 -8.60 -13.54 -10.25
N ASP A 104 -7.55 -14.21 -10.72
CA ASP A 104 -7.47 -15.68 -10.77
C ASP A 104 -7.24 -16.26 -9.37
N ARG A 105 -8.13 -17.18 -8.95
CA ARG A 105 -8.11 -17.84 -7.62
C ARG A 105 -6.80 -18.56 -7.31
N ARG A 106 -6.16 -19.19 -8.30
CA ARG A 106 -4.88 -19.90 -8.09
C ARG A 106 -3.77 -18.88 -7.83
N LEU A 107 -3.76 -17.76 -8.55
CA LEU A 107 -2.80 -16.69 -8.32
C LEU A 107 -3.05 -15.94 -7.01
N GLN A 108 -4.30 -15.83 -6.55
CA GLN A 108 -4.61 -15.32 -5.21
C GLN A 108 -3.99 -16.20 -4.11
N TYR A 109 -4.09 -17.53 -4.22
CA TYR A 109 -3.46 -18.45 -3.26
C TYR A 109 -1.93 -18.32 -3.23
N MET A 110 -1.32 -18.08 -4.40
CA MET A 110 0.13 -17.89 -4.54
C MET A 110 0.52 -16.40 -4.51
N GLU A 111 -0.36 -15.50 -4.07
CA GLU A 111 -0.17 -14.05 -4.24
C GLU A 111 1.14 -13.60 -3.61
N HIS A 112 1.39 -14.00 -2.37
CA HIS A 112 2.64 -13.69 -1.67
C HIS A 112 3.87 -14.04 -2.51
N GLN A 113 3.95 -15.27 -3.04
CA GLN A 113 5.07 -15.71 -3.88
C GLN A 113 5.18 -14.89 -5.18
N GLN A 114 4.05 -14.55 -5.81
CA GLN A 114 4.03 -13.75 -7.04
C GLN A 114 4.52 -12.31 -6.78
N LEU A 115 4.03 -11.68 -5.71
CA LEU A 115 4.43 -10.32 -5.34
C LEU A 115 5.90 -10.26 -4.90
N GLU A 116 6.37 -11.27 -4.16
CA GLU A 116 7.78 -11.38 -3.80
C GLU A 116 8.67 -11.58 -5.03
N GLY A 117 8.30 -12.49 -5.93
CA GLY A 117 9.03 -12.68 -7.19
C GLY A 117 9.10 -11.39 -8.02
N TRP A 118 8.03 -10.61 -8.02
CA TRP A 118 7.99 -9.28 -8.64
C TRP A 118 8.94 -8.30 -7.96
N ARG A 119 8.87 -8.19 -6.63
CA ARG A 119 9.75 -7.34 -5.80
C ARG A 119 11.23 -7.62 -6.06
N TRP A 120 11.61 -8.90 -6.11
CA TRP A 120 13.00 -9.29 -6.37
C TRP A 120 13.49 -8.88 -7.75
N SER A 121 12.61 -8.86 -8.75
CA SER A 121 12.96 -8.38 -10.09
C SER A 121 13.00 -6.86 -10.22
N ARG A 122 12.44 -6.14 -9.24
CA ARG A 122 12.32 -4.68 -9.19
C ARG A 122 12.55 -4.11 -7.78
N PRO A 123 13.79 -4.15 -7.27
CA PRO A 123 14.08 -3.68 -5.93
C PRO A 123 13.75 -2.18 -5.80
N GLY A 124 12.91 -1.84 -4.82
CA GLY A 124 12.50 -0.46 -4.55
C GLY A 124 11.22 0.01 -5.25
N ASP A 125 10.77 -0.70 -6.28
CA ASP A 125 9.49 -0.39 -6.93
C ASP A 125 8.32 -0.93 -6.11
N ARG A 126 7.18 -0.24 -6.20
CA ARG A 126 5.90 -0.69 -5.65
C ARG A 126 4.96 -1.04 -6.79
N ILE A 127 4.00 -1.92 -6.53
CA ILE A 127 3.01 -2.34 -7.53
C ILE A 127 1.93 -1.28 -7.70
N LEU A 128 1.53 -0.65 -6.60
CA LEU A 128 0.50 0.38 -6.55
C LEU A 128 1.01 1.58 -5.77
N ASP A 129 0.94 2.76 -6.41
CA ASP A 129 1.30 4.05 -5.83
C ASP A 129 0.19 5.08 -5.99
N ILE A 130 0.24 6.12 -5.16
CA ILE A 130 -0.62 7.31 -5.25
C ILE A 130 0.19 8.44 -5.92
N ASP A 131 -0.39 9.03 -6.97
CA ASP A 131 0.05 10.31 -7.50
C ASP A 131 -0.56 11.44 -6.67
N ILE A 132 0.11 11.76 -5.55
CA ILE A 132 -0.38 12.71 -4.56
C ILE A 132 -0.63 14.11 -5.19
N PRO A 133 0.28 14.67 -6.02
CA PRO A 133 0.04 15.98 -6.65
C PRO A 133 -1.22 16.08 -7.50
N LEU A 134 -1.68 14.98 -8.11
CA LEU A 134 -2.91 14.96 -8.90
C LEU A 134 -4.17 14.67 -8.06
N SER A 135 -4.00 14.08 -6.87
CA SER A 135 -5.11 13.67 -6.01
C SER A 135 -5.76 14.86 -5.29
N VAL A 136 -7.08 14.80 -5.08
CA VAL A 136 -7.89 15.88 -4.53
C VAL A 136 -8.84 15.35 -3.46
N GLY A 137 -8.89 16.01 -2.30
CA GLY A 137 -9.83 15.66 -1.23
C GLY A 137 -9.45 14.44 -0.40
N ILE A 138 -8.24 13.90 -0.60
CA ILE A 138 -7.67 12.84 0.24
C ILE A 138 -6.77 13.44 1.34
N LEU A 139 -6.72 12.78 2.49
CA LEU A 139 -5.86 13.11 3.63
C LEU A 139 -5.04 11.87 4.01
N GLU A 140 -3.90 12.12 4.65
CA GLU A 140 -3.02 11.07 5.19
C GLU A 140 -2.75 9.91 4.20
N PRO A 141 -2.33 10.20 2.95
CA PRO A 141 -2.01 9.13 2.01
C PRO A 141 -0.84 8.30 2.57
N HIS A 142 -1.05 6.99 2.65
CA HIS A 142 -0.08 6.06 3.19
C HIS A 142 0.11 4.86 2.28
N SER A 143 1.39 4.49 2.11
CA SER A 143 1.85 3.37 1.30
C SER A 143 2.82 2.54 2.13
N HIS A 144 2.35 1.44 2.73
CA HIS A 144 3.18 0.64 3.62
C HIS A 144 4.31 -0.08 2.84
N PRO A 145 5.59 0.03 3.24
CA PRO A 145 6.72 -0.51 2.46
C PRO A 145 6.64 -2.01 2.16
N LEU A 146 6.03 -2.80 3.03
CA LEU A 146 5.91 -4.26 2.86
C LEU A 146 4.66 -4.67 2.05
N HIS A 147 3.66 -3.79 1.92
CA HIS A 147 2.44 -4.05 1.16
C HIS A 147 2.50 -3.31 -0.18
N LEU A 148 3.24 -3.90 -1.13
CA LEU A 148 3.57 -3.26 -2.42
C LEU A 148 2.35 -2.94 -3.29
N ASN A 149 1.26 -3.67 -3.11
CA ASN A 149 0.04 -3.60 -3.91
C ASN A 149 -1.12 -2.90 -3.18
N THR A 150 -0.84 -2.21 -2.07
CA THR A 150 -1.84 -1.57 -1.21
C THR A 150 -1.48 -0.12 -0.93
N ILE A 151 -2.48 0.74 -0.95
CA ILE A 151 -2.43 2.15 -0.55
C ILE A 151 -3.65 2.47 0.32
N GLU A 152 -3.53 3.44 1.21
CA GLU A 152 -4.64 3.88 2.06
C GLU A 152 -4.65 5.40 2.22
N PHE A 153 -5.82 5.96 2.49
CA PHE A 153 -6.01 7.38 2.72
C PHE A 153 -7.37 7.63 3.39
N LEU A 154 -7.53 8.81 3.98
CA LEU A 154 -8.79 9.31 4.49
C LEU A 154 -9.45 10.25 3.48
N TRP A 155 -10.77 10.35 3.48
CA TRP A 155 -11.49 11.33 2.67
C TRP A 155 -12.84 11.70 3.30
N ASP A 156 -13.38 12.83 2.89
CA ASP A 156 -14.64 13.39 3.40
C ASP A 156 -15.81 13.00 2.47
N PRO A 157 -16.74 12.13 2.92
CA PRO A 157 -17.90 11.73 2.12
C PRO A 157 -18.84 12.87 1.75
N ALA A 158 -18.83 14.00 2.44
CA ALA A 158 -19.67 15.15 2.09
C ALA A 158 -19.08 15.99 0.96
N LYS A 159 -17.78 15.87 0.68
CA LYS A 159 -17.08 16.67 -0.33
C LYS A 159 -16.70 15.89 -1.59
N ASN A 160 -16.89 14.57 -1.59
CA ASN A 160 -16.30 13.64 -2.55
C ASN A 160 -14.76 13.74 -2.54
N ALA A 161 -14.10 12.79 -3.19
CA ALA A 161 -12.66 12.82 -3.37
C ALA A 161 -12.24 12.09 -4.62
N SER A 162 -11.00 12.34 -5.03
CA SER A 162 -10.40 11.77 -6.21
C SER A 162 -8.96 11.37 -5.89
N VAL A 163 -8.64 10.09 -6.05
CA VAL A 163 -7.28 9.56 -5.89
C VAL A 163 -6.73 9.18 -7.25
N PHE A 164 -5.53 9.66 -7.57
CA PHE A 164 -4.82 9.22 -8.77
C PHE A 164 -3.87 8.10 -8.40
N ILE A 165 -4.00 6.97 -9.09
CA ILE A 165 -3.20 5.77 -8.82
C ILE A 165 -2.30 5.41 -10.00
N GLN A 166 -1.16 4.80 -9.71
CA GLN A 166 -0.24 4.24 -10.70
C GLN A 166 -0.07 2.75 -10.44
N VAL A 167 -0.32 1.93 -11.47
CA VAL A 167 -0.08 0.48 -11.41
C VAL A 167 1.18 0.14 -12.18
N ASN A 168 2.18 -0.37 -11.48
CA ASN A 168 3.54 -0.53 -12.02
C ASN A 168 3.88 -1.96 -12.43
N CYS A 169 3.02 -2.94 -12.15
CA CYS A 169 3.18 -4.30 -12.67
C CYS A 169 2.37 -4.48 -13.96
N ILE A 170 2.86 -5.31 -14.90
CA ILE A 170 2.09 -5.63 -16.12
C ILE A 170 1.50 -7.04 -16.05
N SER A 171 0.36 -7.24 -16.69
CA SER A 171 -0.38 -8.51 -16.66
C SER A 171 0.41 -9.70 -17.23
N THR A 172 1.36 -9.49 -18.14
CA THR A 172 2.17 -10.57 -18.72
C THR A 172 3.40 -10.94 -17.89
N GLU A 173 3.70 -10.23 -16.80
CA GLU A 173 4.81 -10.61 -15.90
C GLU A 173 4.47 -11.82 -15.03
N PHE A 174 3.18 -12.08 -14.83
CA PHE A 174 2.66 -13.14 -13.97
C PHE A 174 2.13 -14.33 -14.78
N THR A 175 2.44 -14.40 -16.07
CA THR A 175 2.15 -15.59 -16.90
C THR A 175 3.26 -16.63 -16.76
N PRO A 176 2.96 -17.94 -16.86
CA PRO A 176 3.96 -19.00 -16.75
C PRO A 176 5.12 -18.83 -17.74
N ARG A 177 4.84 -18.41 -18.99
CA ARG A 177 5.89 -18.03 -19.93
C ARG A 177 6.06 -16.51 -19.86
N LYS A 178 7.20 -16.10 -19.30
CA LYS A 178 7.61 -14.68 -19.22
C LYS A 178 7.95 -14.06 -20.58
N HIS A 179 8.11 -14.89 -21.61
CA HIS A 179 8.35 -14.46 -22.99
C HIS A 179 7.00 -14.17 -23.66
N GLY A 180 6.90 -13.03 -24.34
CA GLY A 180 5.64 -12.50 -24.89
C GLY A 180 4.87 -13.48 -25.78
N GLY A 181 3.56 -13.28 -25.87
CA GLY A 181 2.64 -14.10 -26.69
C GLY A 181 1.53 -14.76 -25.90
N GLU A 182 1.68 -14.89 -24.57
CA GLU A 182 0.61 -15.38 -23.69
C GLU A 182 -0.39 -14.28 -23.32
N LYS A 183 -1.65 -14.69 -23.10
CA LYS A 183 -2.69 -13.80 -22.58
C LYS A 183 -2.32 -13.41 -21.15
N GLY A 184 -1.96 -12.14 -20.93
CA GLY A 184 -1.65 -11.63 -19.59
C GLY A 184 -2.76 -11.88 -18.57
N VAL A 185 -2.39 -12.02 -17.29
CA VAL A 185 -3.33 -12.30 -16.19
C VAL A 185 -4.16 -11.06 -15.84
N PRO A 186 -5.48 -11.19 -15.60
CA PRO A 186 -6.29 -10.09 -15.10
C PRO A 186 -6.04 -9.83 -13.60
N PHE A 187 -6.08 -8.56 -13.22
CA PHE A 187 -6.11 -8.12 -11.82
C PHE A 187 -7.49 -7.55 -11.47
N ARG A 188 -7.73 -7.30 -10.19
CA ARG A 188 -8.79 -6.43 -9.71
C ARG A 188 -8.17 -5.24 -9.00
N ILE A 189 -8.70 -4.05 -9.27
CA ILE A 189 -8.59 -2.94 -8.32
C ILE A 189 -9.76 -3.10 -7.37
N GLN A 190 -9.48 -3.20 -6.07
CA GLN A 190 -10.47 -3.26 -5.02
C GLN A 190 -10.32 -2.05 -4.09
N VAL A 191 -11.45 -1.45 -3.73
CA VAL A 191 -11.56 -0.34 -2.78
C VAL A 191 -12.42 -0.82 -1.62
N ASP A 192 -11.82 -0.89 -0.45
CA ASP A 192 -12.49 -1.22 0.82
C ASP A 192 -12.55 0.05 1.68
N THR A 193 -13.74 0.44 2.13
CA THR A 193 -13.97 1.66 2.90
C THR A 193 -14.49 1.36 4.30
N PHE A 194 -13.91 2.02 5.30
CA PHE A 194 -14.12 1.81 6.72
C PHE A 194 -14.48 3.10 7.46
N THR A 195 -15.37 2.99 8.44
CA THR A 195 -15.69 4.03 9.42
C THR A 195 -15.02 3.75 10.76
N THR A 196 -15.03 4.76 11.63
CA THR A 196 -14.53 4.65 12.99
C THR A 196 -15.47 3.84 13.88
N ASN A 197 -14.92 2.94 14.69
CA ASN A 197 -15.63 2.35 15.83
C ASN A 197 -15.83 3.37 16.98
N GLU A 198 -16.41 2.92 18.10
CA GLU A 198 -16.59 3.71 19.31
C GLU A 198 -15.27 4.27 19.89
N GLN A 199 -14.14 3.61 19.61
CA GLN A 199 -12.80 3.99 20.05
C GLN A 199 -12.09 4.94 19.06
N GLY A 200 -12.72 5.29 17.94
CA GLY A 200 -12.15 6.18 16.92
C GLY A 200 -11.24 5.48 15.89
N GLU A 201 -11.15 4.15 15.91
CA GLU A 201 -10.32 3.39 14.97
C GLU A 201 -11.10 3.00 13.70
N TYR A 202 -10.50 3.19 12.53
CA TYR A 202 -11.10 2.89 11.23
C TYR A 202 -11.16 1.38 10.91
N ILE A 203 -12.01 0.64 11.61
CA ILE A 203 -12.12 -0.82 11.49
C ILE A 203 -13.52 -1.31 11.11
N GLU A 204 -14.55 -0.45 11.14
CA GLU A 204 -15.91 -0.85 10.79
C GLU A 204 -16.11 -0.83 9.27
N PRO A 205 -16.32 -1.98 8.61
CA PRO A 205 -16.45 -2.02 7.16
C PRO A 205 -17.78 -1.41 6.70
N VAL A 206 -17.72 -0.50 5.73
CA VAL A 206 -18.91 0.12 5.14
C VAL A 206 -19.23 -0.49 3.78
N GLN A 207 -18.23 -0.55 2.90
CA GLN A 207 -18.42 -0.98 1.53
C GLN A 207 -17.11 -1.46 0.92
N SER A 208 -17.23 -2.51 0.11
CA SER A 208 -16.17 -3.02 -0.76
C SER A 208 -16.65 -3.04 -2.20
N ALA A 209 -15.81 -2.55 -3.11
CA ALA A 209 -16.11 -2.54 -4.53
C ALA A 209 -14.86 -2.81 -5.36
N SER A 210 -15.01 -3.42 -6.52
CA SER A 210 -13.89 -3.72 -7.41
C SER A 210 -14.25 -3.68 -8.90
N CYS A 211 -13.22 -3.59 -9.73
CA CYS A 211 -13.33 -3.77 -11.18
C CYS A 211 -12.15 -4.59 -11.71
N GLN A 212 -12.36 -5.35 -12.78
CA GLN A 212 -11.26 -6.05 -13.44
C GLN A 212 -10.43 -5.11 -14.29
N ILE A 213 -9.11 -5.26 -14.20
CA ILE A 213 -8.17 -4.53 -15.04
C ILE A 213 -7.17 -5.46 -15.73
N LYS A 214 -6.60 -4.97 -16.81
CA LYS A 214 -5.42 -5.54 -17.44
C LYS A 214 -4.40 -4.45 -17.69
N VAL A 215 -3.18 -4.65 -17.21
CA VAL A 215 -2.12 -3.65 -17.28
C VAL A 215 -1.16 -4.02 -18.41
N PHE A 216 -0.94 -3.06 -19.30
CA PHE A 216 -0.07 -3.18 -20.46
C PHE A 216 1.17 -2.32 -20.26
N LYS A 217 2.21 -2.57 -21.06
CA LYS A 217 3.31 -1.62 -21.24
C LYS A 217 2.78 -0.25 -21.69
N PRO A 218 3.55 0.84 -21.50
CA PRO A 218 3.11 2.18 -21.91
C PRO A 218 2.59 2.23 -23.36
N LYS A 219 1.46 2.90 -23.56
CA LYS A 219 0.68 2.97 -24.82
C LYS A 219 0.10 1.64 -25.30
N GLY A 220 0.24 0.56 -24.53
CA GLY A 220 -0.25 -0.77 -24.89
C GLY A 220 -1.75 -0.90 -24.72
N ALA A 221 -2.32 -0.26 -23.70
CA ALA A 221 -3.76 -0.19 -23.49
C ALA A 221 -4.47 0.51 -24.65
N ASP A 222 -3.93 1.64 -25.11
CA ASP A 222 -4.49 2.44 -26.22
C ASP A 222 -4.51 1.66 -27.54
N ARG A 223 -3.39 1.03 -27.88
CA ARG A 223 -3.29 0.16 -29.07
C ARG A 223 -4.29 -0.98 -28.98
N LYS A 224 -4.40 -1.59 -27.80
CA LYS A 224 -5.31 -2.72 -27.57
C LYS A 224 -6.77 -2.31 -27.70
N LEU A 225 -7.15 -1.18 -27.10
CA LEU A 225 -8.51 -0.63 -27.19
C LEU A 225 -8.87 -0.29 -28.64
N LYS A 226 -7.96 0.34 -29.39
CA LYS A 226 -8.15 0.62 -30.82
C LYS A 226 -8.36 -0.67 -31.62
N THR A 227 -7.49 -1.66 -31.44
CA THR A 227 -7.56 -2.95 -32.13
C THR A 227 -8.86 -3.68 -31.82
N ASP A 228 -9.26 -3.70 -30.54
CA ASP A 228 -10.48 -4.36 -30.11
C ASP A 228 -11.74 -3.65 -30.66
N ARG A 229 -11.76 -2.32 -30.70
CA ARG A 229 -12.85 -1.56 -31.31
C ARG A 229 -12.99 -1.84 -32.80
N GLU A 230 -11.88 -1.86 -33.55
CA GLU A 230 -11.87 -2.22 -34.97
C GLU A 230 -12.33 -3.66 -35.19
N LYS A 231 -11.92 -4.59 -34.31
CA LYS A 231 -12.34 -5.99 -34.37
C LYS A 231 -13.83 -6.16 -34.16
N ILE A 232 -14.41 -5.46 -33.19
CA ILE A 232 -15.86 -5.51 -32.93
C ILE A 232 -16.64 -4.84 -34.07
N HIS A 233 -16.16 -3.72 -34.61
CA HIS A 233 -16.78 -3.04 -35.75
C HIS A 233 -16.73 -3.86 -37.06
N LYS A 234 -15.89 -4.89 -37.17
CA LYS A 234 -15.86 -5.79 -38.34
C LYS A 234 -16.81 -6.99 -38.21
N LYS A 235 -17.41 -7.22 -37.05
CA LYS A 235 -18.37 -8.32 -36.84
C LYS A 235 -19.72 -8.03 -37.49
N ASP A 236 -20.51 -9.06 -37.75
CA ASP A 236 -21.92 -8.91 -38.13
C ASP A 236 -22.74 -8.27 -36.99
N PRO A 237 -23.80 -7.48 -37.26
CA PRO A 237 -24.64 -6.89 -36.22
C PRO A 237 -25.10 -7.86 -35.13
N GLN A 238 -25.53 -9.08 -35.49
CA GLN A 238 -26.00 -10.08 -34.51
C GLN A 238 -24.86 -10.55 -33.58
N ASP A 239 -23.63 -10.61 -34.11
CA ASP A 239 -22.47 -10.97 -33.32
C ASP A 239 -21.95 -9.81 -32.45
N ARG A 240 -22.18 -8.55 -32.86
CA ARG A 240 -21.80 -7.37 -32.06
C ARG A 240 -22.63 -7.25 -30.80
N GLU A 241 -23.93 -7.58 -30.87
CA GLU A 241 -24.85 -7.55 -29.73
C GLU A 241 -24.43 -8.49 -28.60
N LYS A 242 -23.57 -9.48 -28.85
CA LYS A 242 -23.04 -10.38 -27.81
C LYS A 242 -21.99 -9.71 -26.91
N TYR A 243 -21.47 -8.54 -27.30
CA TYR A 243 -20.41 -7.81 -26.61
C TYR A 243 -20.92 -6.58 -25.89
N GLN A 244 -20.16 -6.14 -24.89
CA GLN A 244 -20.42 -4.92 -24.14
C GLN A 244 -20.01 -3.68 -24.94
N LEU A 245 -20.71 -2.58 -24.69
CA LEU A 245 -20.28 -1.27 -25.17
C LEU A 245 -19.04 -0.81 -24.40
N SER A 246 -18.17 -0.09 -25.09
CA SER A 246 -17.03 0.58 -24.45
C SER A 246 -17.53 1.91 -23.86
N HIS A 247 -17.24 2.13 -22.59
CA HIS A 247 -17.50 3.35 -21.85
C HIS A 247 -16.17 4.04 -21.55
N GLU A 248 -16.16 5.37 -21.42
CA GLU A 248 -14.94 6.14 -21.10
C GLU A 248 -14.48 5.93 -19.66
N THR A 249 -15.39 5.56 -18.78
CA THR A 249 -15.14 5.29 -17.36
C THR A 249 -15.62 3.89 -16.98
N THR A 250 -15.02 3.35 -15.91
CA THR A 250 -15.36 2.05 -15.34
C THR A 250 -15.96 2.24 -13.95
N VAL A 251 -17.21 1.84 -13.77
CA VAL A 251 -17.85 1.82 -12.45
C VAL A 251 -17.45 0.56 -11.71
N LEU A 252 -16.91 0.70 -10.49
CA LEU A 252 -16.59 -0.44 -9.64
C LEU A 252 -17.88 -1.05 -9.09
N LYS A 253 -17.96 -2.38 -9.11
CA LYS A 253 -19.11 -3.16 -8.63
C LYS A 253 -18.87 -3.65 -7.22
N GLU A 254 -19.94 -3.74 -6.44
CA GLU A 254 -19.89 -4.28 -5.08
C GLU A 254 -19.27 -5.69 -5.05
N CYS A 255 -18.44 -5.95 -4.04
CA CYS A 255 -17.81 -7.25 -3.82
C CYS A 255 -17.61 -7.51 -2.32
N SER A 256 -17.17 -8.72 -1.97
CA SER A 256 -16.77 -9.04 -0.60
C SER A 256 -15.53 -8.24 -0.19
N PRO A 257 -15.41 -7.87 1.11
CA PRO A 257 -14.20 -7.23 1.62
C PRO A 257 -12.99 -8.14 1.50
N TRP A 258 -11.81 -7.53 1.31
CA TRP A 258 -10.54 -8.25 1.23
C TRP A 258 -9.85 -8.34 2.60
N PRO A 259 -9.24 -9.49 2.96
CA PRO A 259 -9.36 -10.80 2.29
C PRO A 259 -10.78 -11.34 2.43
N ASP A 260 -11.23 -12.18 1.48
CA ASP A 260 -12.55 -12.83 1.53
C ASP A 260 -12.82 -13.27 2.97
N ALA A 261 -13.79 -12.63 3.63
CA ALA A 261 -14.28 -13.10 4.91
C ALA A 261 -14.81 -14.51 4.65
N VAL A 262 -14.02 -15.52 5.01
CA VAL A 262 -14.44 -16.91 4.98
C VAL A 262 -15.76 -16.93 5.74
N ASN A 263 -16.84 -17.37 5.09
CA ASN A 263 -18.15 -17.57 5.70
C ASN A 263 -17.97 -18.45 6.95
N LEU A 264 -17.79 -17.83 8.12
CA LEU A 264 -18.12 -18.44 9.39
C LEU A 264 -19.63 -18.26 9.53
N PRO A 265 -20.42 -19.34 9.51
CA PRO A 265 -21.85 -19.20 9.77
C PRO A 265 -22.03 -18.67 11.19
N ASN A 266 -22.84 -17.61 11.29
CA ASN A 266 -23.47 -17.08 12.50
C ASN A 266 -23.71 -18.17 13.56
N GLN A 267 -23.09 -18.01 14.74
CA GLN A 267 -23.72 -18.38 15.99
C GLN A 267 -23.45 -17.29 17.03
N SER A 268 -24.49 -16.50 17.27
CA SER A 268 -24.72 -15.84 18.56
C SER A 268 -24.76 -16.89 19.68
N SER A 269 -24.41 -16.45 20.89
CA SER A 269 -24.49 -17.10 22.21
C SER A 269 -23.32 -18.02 22.64
N SER A 270 -22.55 -17.48 23.59
CA SER A 270 -21.95 -18.14 24.77
C SER A 270 -21.47 -19.59 24.64
N SER A 271 -20.14 -19.76 24.59
CA SER A 271 -19.31 -20.66 25.40
C SER A 271 -18.05 -21.04 24.62
N ILE A 272 -16.90 -20.85 25.25
CA ILE A 272 -15.59 -21.27 24.77
C ILE A 272 -15.52 -22.81 24.82
N PRO A 273 -15.06 -23.50 23.75
CA PRO A 273 -14.49 -24.83 23.88
C PRO A 273 -12.98 -24.82 23.54
N PRO A 274 -12.17 -25.68 24.19
CA PRO A 274 -10.72 -25.64 24.10
C PRO A 274 -10.19 -26.30 22.81
N SER A 275 -9.08 -25.76 22.30
CA SER A 275 -8.36 -26.29 21.15
C SER A 275 -7.86 -27.74 21.39
N PRO A 276 -7.84 -28.62 20.36
CA PRO A 276 -7.36 -29.99 20.51
C PRO A 276 -5.82 -30.04 20.52
N GLY A 277 -5.26 -30.70 21.53
CA GLY A 277 -3.84 -30.98 21.65
C GLY A 277 -3.38 -32.04 20.65
N TYR A 278 -2.32 -31.72 19.91
CA TYR A 278 -1.56 -32.70 19.13
C TYR A 278 -0.44 -33.29 19.99
N GLN A 279 -0.51 -34.60 20.18
CA GLN A 279 0.47 -35.44 20.86
C GLN A 279 1.68 -35.67 19.95
N SER A 280 2.90 -35.55 20.49
CA SER A 280 4.14 -36.05 19.87
C SER A 280 4.53 -37.40 20.49
N PRO A 281 5.17 -38.33 19.74
CA PRO A 281 5.53 -39.65 20.24
C PRO A 281 6.79 -39.63 21.13
N PRO A 282 7.01 -40.65 21.98
CA PRO A 282 8.02 -40.59 23.03
C PRO A 282 9.40 -41.01 22.52
N THR A 283 10.45 -40.35 22.99
CA THR A 283 11.78 -40.95 23.03
C THR A 283 12.39 -40.67 24.39
N SER A 284 12.46 -41.75 25.16
CA SER A 284 13.17 -41.89 26.42
C SER A 284 14.68 -41.74 26.22
N CYS A 285 15.34 -40.96 27.08
CA CYS A 285 16.65 -41.26 27.66
C CYS A 285 16.84 -40.38 28.91
N SER A 286 16.94 -41.06 30.04
CA SER A 286 17.19 -40.56 31.40
C SER A 286 18.67 -40.26 31.64
N PHE A 287 18.99 -39.16 32.31
CA PHE A 287 20.10 -39.08 33.29
C PHE A 287 19.72 -38.12 34.43
N THR A 288 19.95 -38.62 35.65
CA THR A 288 19.80 -38.02 37.00
C THR A 288 20.96 -37.00 37.24
N GLU A 289 21.03 -36.09 38.23
CA GLU A 289 20.56 -36.02 39.62
C GLU A 289 20.93 -34.64 40.23
N GLY A 290 20.19 -34.19 41.27
CA GLY A 290 20.65 -33.23 42.31
C GLY A 290 20.05 -31.80 42.28
N SER A 291 18.93 -31.48 42.97
CA SER A 291 18.78 -31.07 44.41
C SER A 291 19.45 -29.73 44.76
N CYS A 292 18.93 -28.71 45.46
CA CYS A 292 17.68 -28.36 46.17
C CYS A 292 17.75 -26.84 46.53
N SER A 293 16.61 -26.19 46.76
CA SER A 293 16.36 -24.77 47.18
C SER A 293 16.78 -24.47 48.66
N PRO A 294 16.52 -23.31 49.36
CA PRO A 294 15.67 -22.12 49.06
C PRO A 294 16.14 -20.70 49.60
N ASP A 295 15.29 -19.68 49.37
CA ASP A 295 15.07 -18.40 50.08
C ASP A 295 16.09 -17.25 50.13
N GLN A 296 15.81 -16.12 49.44
CA GLN A 296 15.37 -14.82 50.02
C GLN A 296 15.26 -13.70 48.95
N PRO A 297 14.49 -12.61 49.21
CA PRO A 297 13.93 -11.74 48.18
C PRO A 297 14.87 -10.58 47.81
N THR A 298 14.42 -9.79 46.82
CA THR A 298 14.81 -8.40 46.49
C THR A 298 15.63 -8.21 45.20
N ASP A 299 15.11 -7.28 44.40
CA ASP A 299 15.68 -6.52 43.29
C ASP A 299 15.91 -7.15 41.90
N LEU A 300 14.98 -6.78 41.01
CA LEU A 300 15.12 -6.77 39.55
C LEU A 300 16.31 -5.90 39.14
N LEU A 301 17.48 -6.52 39.00
CA LEU A 301 18.60 -5.92 38.27
C LEU A 301 18.58 -6.40 36.82
N VAL A 302 18.33 -5.43 35.93
CA VAL A 302 18.60 -5.49 34.49
C VAL A 302 20.06 -5.89 34.29
N ALA A 303 20.29 -7.16 33.94
CA ALA A 303 21.63 -7.68 33.68
C ALA A 303 22.00 -7.44 32.20
N GLY A 304 22.81 -6.40 31.98
CA GLY A 304 23.83 -6.28 30.93
C GLY A 304 23.48 -6.66 29.50
N CYS A 305 22.81 -5.77 28.75
CA CYS A 305 22.81 -5.82 27.29
C CYS A 305 24.21 -5.46 26.76
N SER A 306 25.00 -6.45 26.35
CA SER A 306 26.12 -6.20 25.45
C SER A 306 25.58 -5.74 24.10
N ASP A 307 25.98 -4.55 23.64
CA ASP A 307 25.70 -4.02 22.28
C ASP A 307 26.31 -4.88 21.15
N HIS A 308 27.13 -5.87 21.51
CA HIS A 308 27.84 -6.73 20.57
C HIS A 308 27.34 -8.16 20.63
N LEU A 309 27.08 -8.73 19.44
CA LEU A 309 26.75 -10.13 19.28
C LEU A 309 27.96 -11.00 19.65
N LEU A 310 27.77 -11.95 20.57
CA LEU A 310 28.82 -12.86 21.01
C LEU A 310 28.79 -14.16 20.20
N ALA A 311 29.95 -14.77 19.98
CA ALA A 311 30.02 -16.07 19.29
C ALA A 311 29.30 -17.19 20.08
N THR A 312 29.16 -17.04 21.39
CA THR A 312 28.46 -17.98 22.28
C THR A 312 26.94 -17.74 22.34
N SER A 313 26.41 -16.72 21.67
CA SER A 313 24.97 -16.42 21.68
C SER A 313 24.16 -17.56 21.09
N SER A 314 23.11 -17.98 21.80
CA SER A 314 22.16 -18.97 21.29
C SER A 314 21.38 -18.43 20.08
N PRO A 315 20.69 -19.28 19.30
CA PRO A 315 19.79 -18.80 18.25
C PRO A 315 18.73 -17.83 18.77
N GLN A 316 18.18 -18.07 19.96
CA GLN A 316 17.21 -17.18 20.61
C GLN A 316 17.82 -15.82 20.96
N ASP A 317 19.04 -15.80 21.49
CA ASP A 317 19.73 -14.54 21.81
C ASP A 317 20.10 -13.77 20.54
N THR A 318 20.50 -14.49 19.49
CA THR A 318 20.79 -13.90 18.16
C THR A 318 19.53 -13.25 17.56
N GLN A 319 18.37 -13.87 17.75
CA GLN A 319 17.08 -13.30 17.34
C GLN A 319 16.77 -12.02 18.09
N GLN A 320 16.95 -12.00 19.42
CA GLN A 320 16.75 -10.79 20.22
C GLN A 320 17.71 -9.68 19.82
N TRP A 321 18.97 -10.01 19.54
CA TRP A 321 19.96 -9.05 19.06
C TRP A 321 19.56 -8.44 17.70
N LEU A 322 19.09 -9.25 16.74
CA LEU A 322 18.58 -8.75 15.45
C LEU A 322 17.39 -7.79 15.62
N LEU A 323 16.48 -8.09 16.56
CA LEU A 323 15.34 -7.21 16.85
C LEU A 323 15.80 -5.86 17.44
N GLN A 324 16.73 -5.90 18.39
CA GLN A 324 17.28 -4.70 19.03
C GLN A 324 17.99 -3.78 18.03
N HIS A 325 18.71 -4.34 17.06
CA HIS A 325 19.43 -3.59 16.04
C HIS A 325 18.61 -3.28 14.76
N ARG A 326 17.27 -3.41 14.82
CA ARG A 326 16.34 -3.09 13.72
C ARG A 326 16.54 -3.95 12.46
N PHE A 327 16.91 -5.22 12.64
CA PHE A 327 17.00 -6.25 11.60
C PHE A 327 15.83 -7.25 11.66
N THR A 328 14.69 -6.85 12.25
CA THR A 328 13.44 -7.64 12.34
C THR A 328 13.00 -8.32 11.03
N PRO A 329 13.14 -7.70 9.84
CA PRO A 329 12.78 -8.37 8.58
C PRO A 329 13.56 -9.66 8.31
N PHE A 330 14.76 -9.81 8.90
CA PHE A 330 15.64 -10.96 8.71
C PHE A 330 15.58 -11.96 9.88
N SER A 331 14.79 -11.68 10.92
CA SER A 331 14.65 -12.56 12.10
C SER A 331 14.24 -13.99 11.70
N ARG A 332 13.23 -14.15 10.82
CA ARG A 332 12.83 -15.49 10.37
C ARG A 332 13.91 -16.20 9.54
N LEU A 333 14.68 -15.45 8.77
CA LEU A 333 15.73 -16.00 7.90
C LEU A 333 16.88 -16.59 8.73
N PHE A 334 17.22 -15.94 9.84
CA PHE A 334 18.28 -16.35 10.76
C PHE A 334 17.75 -17.08 12.00
N SER A 335 16.53 -17.65 11.95
CA SER A 335 15.83 -18.20 13.14
C SER A 335 16.60 -19.33 13.84
N SER A 336 17.43 -20.06 13.10
CA SER A 336 18.25 -21.17 13.60
C SER A 336 19.73 -20.84 13.71
N PHE A 337 20.14 -19.59 13.46
CA PHE A 337 21.55 -19.20 13.47
C PHE A 337 21.99 -18.81 14.87
N SER A 338 23.04 -19.45 15.37
CA SER A 338 23.75 -18.98 16.57
C SER A 338 24.59 -17.75 16.27
N GLY A 339 25.08 -17.08 17.31
CA GLY A 339 25.97 -15.92 17.15
C GLY A 339 27.24 -16.27 16.36
N ALA A 340 27.79 -17.47 16.57
CA ALA A 340 28.93 -17.98 15.79
C ALA A 340 28.59 -18.20 14.31
N ASP A 341 27.37 -18.66 13.99
CA ASP A 341 26.94 -18.87 12.60
C ASP A 341 26.81 -17.54 11.86
N LEU A 342 26.19 -16.56 12.51
CA LEU A 342 26.03 -15.24 11.92
C LEU A 342 27.40 -14.57 11.75
N LEU A 343 28.27 -14.60 12.77
CA LEU A 343 29.61 -13.98 12.73
C LEU A 343 30.59 -14.61 11.73
N ARG A 344 30.33 -15.85 11.29
CA ARG A 344 31.11 -16.55 10.25
C ARG A 344 30.78 -16.09 8.84
N MET A 345 29.63 -15.45 8.62
CA MET A 345 29.22 -14.99 7.30
C MET A 345 30.13 -13.86 6.79
N SER A 346 30.52 -13.95 5.53
CA SER A 346 31.26 -12.87 4.88
C SER A 346 30.35 -11.68 4.61
N ARG A 347 30.95 -10.51 4.35
CA ARG A 347 30.21 -9.31 3.95
C ARG A 347 29.41 -9.57 2.66
N GLU A 348 30.00 -10.31 1.73
CA GLU A 348 29.42 -10.64 0.43
C GLU A 348 28.22 -11.58 0.61
N ASP A 349 28.29 -12.57 1.50
CA ASP A 349 27.17 -13.45 1.82
C ASP A 349 25.99 -12.67 2.41
N LEU A 350 26.27 -11.76 3.36
CA LEU A 350 25.23 -10.93 3.97
C LEU A 350 24.61 -9.95 2.97
N ILE A 351 25.39 -9.41 2.04
CA ILE A 351 24.87 -8.58 0.94
C ILE A 351 23.99 -9.39 0.00
N GLN A 352 24.40 -10.62 -0.32
CA GLN A 352 23.63 -11.49 -1.19
C GLN A 352 22.28 -11.88 -0.56
N ILE A 353 22.27 -12.08 0.76
CA ILE A 353 21.10 -12.55 1.50
C ILE A 353 20.16 -11.40 1.91
N CYS A 354 20.71 -10.29 2.43
CA CYS A 354 19.92 -9.18 2.97
C CYS A 354 19.79 -8.01 1.99
N GLY A 355 20.53 -8.01 0.87
CA GLY A 355 20.64 -6.91 -0.06
C GLY A 355 21.79 -5.93 0.26
N PRO A 356 22.19 -5.05 -0.68
CA PRO A 356 23.40 -4.23 -0.54
C PRO A 356 23.39 -3.30 0.68
N ALA A 357 22.28 -2.62 0.94
CA ALA A 357 22.19 -1.66 2.05
C ALA A 357 22.12 -2.37 3.41
N ASP A 358 21.21 -3.33 3.56
CA ASP A 358 20.99 -4.02 4.82
C ASP A 358 22.10 -5.02 5.16
N GLY A 359 22.68 -5.69 4.15
CA GLY A 359 23.82 -6.60 4.34
C GLY A 359 25.09 -5.87 4.79
N ILE A 360 25.38 -4.69 4.22
CA ILE A 360 26.48 -3.84 4.69
C ILE A 360 26.22 -3.34 6.12
N ARG A 361 24.98 -2.90 6.40
CA ARG A 361 24.60 -2.42 7.73
C ARG A 361 24.77 -3.53 8.77
N LEU A 362 24.24 -4.72 8.50
CA LEU A 362 24.31 -5.89 9.39
C LEU A 362 25.76 -6.33 9.63
N PHE A 363 26.58 -6.46 8.57
CA PHE A 363 27.99 -6.80 8.70
C PHE A 363 28.77 -5.80 9.57
N ASN A 364 28.55 -4.50 9.36
CA ASN A 364 29.21 -3.46 10.14
C ASN A 364 28.74 -3.44 11.61
N THR A 365 27.43 -3.61 11.86
CA THR A 365 26.87 -3.70 13.21
C THR A 365 27.44 -4.90 13.97
N MET A 366 27.55 -6.07 13.33
CA MET A 366 28.13 -7.27 13.93
C MET A 366 29.62 -7.12 14.26
N LYS A 367 30.39 -6.39 13.41
CA LYS A 367 31.82 -6.15 13.63
C LYS A 367 32.12 -4.92 14.51
N GLY A 368 31.09 -4.33 15.13
CA GLY A 368 31.23 -3.15 16.00
C GLY A 368 31.68 -1.88 15.26
N ARG A 369 31.58 -1.84 13.93
CA ARG A 369 31.89 -0.65 13.14
C ARG A 369 30.66 0.25 13.12
N MET A 370 30.58 1.16 14.09
CA MET A 370 29.56 2.20 14.10
C MET A 370 29.64 3.02 12.81
N ILE A 371 28.57 3.00 12.02
CA ILE A 371 28.45 3.88 10.86
C ILE A 371 28.07 5.26 11.40
N VAL A 372 29.00 6.21 11.30
CA VAL A 372 28.76 7.59 11.73
C VAL A 372 27.65 8.19 10.87
N PRO A 373 26.55 8.69 11.46
CA PRO A 373 25.49 9.35 10.70
C PRO A 373 26.05 10.60 10.02
N ARG A 374 25.95 10.64 8.69
CA ARG A 374 26.47 11.77 7.89
C ARG A 374 25.61 13.03 8.01
N LEU A 375 24.39 12.89 8.52
CA LEU A 375 23.44 13.98 8.68
C LEU A 375 22.57 13.69 9.92
N THR A 376 22.51 14.64 10.84
CA THR A 376 21.62 14.62 12.00
C THR A 376 20.68 15.81 11.87
N ILE A 377 19.37 15.56 11.86
CA ILE A 377 18.36 16.61 11.70
C ILE A 377 17.73 16.87 13.07
N TYR A 378 17.73 18.14 13.48
CA TYR A 378 17.04 18.59 14.69
C TYR A 378 15.78 19.34 14.29
N VAL A 379 14.65 18.94 14.87
CA VAL A 379 13.35 19.59 14.65
C VAL A 379 12.85 20.13 15.98
N CYS A 380 12.49 21.41 16.01
CA CYS A 380 11.91 22.07 17.18
C CYS A 380 10.65 22.84 16.74
N GLN A 381 9.62 22.77 17.57
CA GLN A 381 8.37 23.50 17.36
C GLN A 381 8.50 24.90 17.95
N GLN A 382 8.29 25.93 17.14
CA GLN A 382 8.42 27.32 17.56
C GLN A 382 7.22 27.73 18.44
N GLN A 383 7.43 27.85 19.77
CA GLN A 383 6.46 28.48 20.65
C GLN A 383 6.60 30.02 20.57
N SER A 384 5.56 30.68 20.07
CA SER A 384 5.46 32.14 20.05
C SER A 384 5.32 32.70 21.47
N ARG A 385 6.38 33.31 21.99
CA ARG A 385 6.30 34.18 23.18
C ARG A 385 6.02 35.61 22.75
N ASN A 386 4.75 36.02 22.77
CA ASN A 386 4.39 37.42 23.01
C ASN A 386 2.93 37.55 23.49
N PRO A 387 2.68 38.06 24.72
CA PRO A 387 1.33 38.30 25.22
C PRO A 387 0.95 39.76 24.99
N ALA A 388 0.40 40.10 23.81
CA ALA A 388 -0.52 41.23 23.61
C ALA A 388 -0.86 41.40 22.12
N ALA A 389 -2.07 41.00 21.73
CA ALA A 389 -2.98 41.69 20.81
C ALA A 389 -4.03 40.70 20.27
N LEU A 390 -5.28 40.91 20.68
CA LEU A 390 -6.46 40.26 20.09
C LEU A 390 -6.71 40.81 18.67
N LYS A 391 -6.62 39.96 17.64
CA LYS A 391 -7.63 39.81 16.58
C LYS A 391 -7.21 38.75 15.53
N ALA A 392 -8.24 38.12 14.97
CA ALA A 392 -8.24 36.94 14.12
C ALA A 392 -7.29 36.98 12.90
N VAL A 393 -6.75 35.79 12.54
CA VAL A 393 -6.77 35.10 11.22
C VAL A 393 -5.64 34.04 11.20
N GLY A 394 -5.97 32.84 10.68
CA GLY A 394 -5.09 31.74 10.21
C GLY A 394 -3.67 31.59 10.76
N GLY A 395 -3.43 30.57 11.58
CA GLY A 395 -2.08 30.20 12.02
C GLY A 395 -1.46 29.10 11.17
N ASP A 396 -0.58 29.47 10.23
CA ASP A 396 0.41 28.55 9.69
C ASP A 396 1.44 28.23 10.79
N SER A 397 1.65 26.95 11.08
CA SER A 397 2.71 26.51 11.97
C SER A 397 4.00 26.37 11.16
N GLU A 398 4.85 27.40 11.19
CA GLU A 398 6.18 27.33 10.59
C GLU A 398 7.10 26.41 11.40
N TYR A 399 7.63 25.37 10.75
CA TYR A 399 8.70 24.53 11.28
C TYR A 399 10.03 24.95 10.64
N ARG A 400 11.04 25.28 11.45
CA ARG A 400 12.41 25.45 10.96
C ARG A 400 13.14 24.11 10.99
N ILE A 401 13.54 23.62 9.81
CA ILE A 401 14.46 22.49 9.67
C ILE A 401 15.89 23.05 9.69
N LEU A 402 16.67 22.71 10.72
CA LEU A 402 18.10 22.99 10.74
C LEU A 402 18.85 21.70 10.40
N ALA A 403 19.50 21.69 9.24
CA ALA A 403 20.40 20.61 8.84
C ALA A 403 21.82 20.94 9.32
N GLY A 404 22.29 20.21 10.33
CA GLY A 404 23.70 20.26 10.75
C GLY A 404 24.52 19.24 9.94
N LEU A 405 25.44 19.71 9.10
CA LEU A 405 26.49 18.87 8.56
C LEU A 405 27.55 18.68 9.65
N ASN A 406 27.83 17.43 10.04
CA ASN A 406 29.00 17.12 10.85
C ASN A 406 30.24 17.31 9.98
N VAL A 407 30.80 18.51 9.98
CA VAL A 407 32.13 18.77 9.44
C VAL A 407 33.13 18.27 10.47
N VAL A 408 33.61 17.05 10.26
CA VAL A 408 34.82 16.57 10.94
C VAL A 408 36.00 17.23 10.22
N SER A 409 36.60 18.23 10.88
CA SER A 409 37.91 18.77 10.46
C SER A 409 38.97 17.66 10.54
N PRO A 410 39.98 17.69 9.64
CA PRO A 410 40.84 16.54 9.31
C PRO A 410 41.65 15.98 10.48
#